data_AF-A0A7V3BIY3-F1
#
_entry.id   AF-A0A7V3BIY3-F1
#
_cell.length_a   1.000
_cell.length_b   1.000
_cell.length_c   1.000
_cell.angle_alpha   90.00
_cell.angle_beta   90.00
_cell.angle_gamma   90.00
#
_symmetry.space_group_name_H-M   'P 1'
#
loop_
_entity.id
_entity.type
_entity.pdbx_description
1 polymer ?
#
loop_
_entity_poly.entity_id
_entity_poly.type
_entity_poly.pdbx_seq_one_letter_code
_entity_poly.pdbx_strand_id
1 'polypeptide(L)'
;MIPTLLWQCPVCHTDDALRHTIHWFRPDEVRCNACATIWEVQRVIGDDYRLKVVAGESTWLGQQRPLAEWYDLMKAGIRLVAREAPSLHLQAGEEVYVQSRQALLLVEEDSLLFSRWVESEAPRQRQGDLGLSFMKKCDTGILSLTNERLIWTGARWTLSFRLTKVTSVHTEITWYLGLLYGLCLYKFQFDQESILKWLTYIGCVAKRTEERYQHHISLSNY
;
A
#
# COMPACT_ATOMS: atom_id res chain seq x y z
N MET A 1 -8.97 -11.03 6.72
CA MET A 1 -7.92 -11.16 7.75
C MET A 1 -7.75 -9.78 8.38
N ILE A 2 -7.84 -9.63 9.69
CA ILE A 2 -7.76 -8.31 10.34
C ILE A 2 -6.37 -7.62 10.19
N PRO A 3 -5.23 -8.34 10.06
CA PRO A 3 -3.93 -7.73 9.73
C PRO A 3 -3.89 -7.02 8.39
N THR A 4 -4.77 -7.39 7.45
CA THR A 4 -4.84 -6.71 6.16
C THR A 4 -5.41 -5.30 6.32
N LEU A 5 -6.24 -5.07 7.36
CA LEU A 5 -6.90 -3.80 7.64
C LEU A 5 -6.07 -2.89 8.55
N LEU A 6 -5.48 -3.43 9.62
CA LEU A 6 -4.53 -2.70 10.47
C LEU A 6 -3.10 -3.16 10.15
N TRP A 7 -2.38 -2.35 9.37
CA TRP A 7 -1.01 -2.63 8.95
C TRP A 7 0.04 -1.91 9.80
N GLN A 8 -0.36 -0.91 10.58
CA GLN A 8 0.46 -0.25 11.60
C GLN A 8 -0.22 -0.41 12.96
N CYS A 9 0.56 -0.51 14.03
CA CYS A 9 0.00 -0.52 15.38
C CYS A 9 -0.66 0.83 15.71
N PRO A 10 -1.95 0.91 16.07
CA PRO A 10 -2.61 2.17 16.41
C PRO A 10 -2.12 2.79 17.73
N VAL A 11 -1.38 2.03 18.56
CA VAL A 11 -0.88 2.48 19.87
C VAL A 11 0.55 3.00 19.77
N CYS A 12 1.47 2.23 19.18
CA CYS A 12 2.89 2.61 19.09
C CYS A 12 3.34 3.05 17.69
N HIS A 13 2.43 3.06 16.71
CA HIS A 13 2.69 3.47 15.32
C HIS A 13 3.81 2.70 14.62
N THR A 14 4.18 1.52 15.11
CA THR A 14 5.16 0.67 14.41
C THR A 14 4.49 -0.07 13.25
N ASP A 15 5.02 0.11 12.05
CA ASP A 15 4.57 -0.55 10.83
C ASP A 15 4.80 -2.06 10.86
N ASP A 16 3.91 -2.81 10.23
CA ASP A 16 4.00 -4.27 10.02
C ASP A 16 4.27 -5.08 11.31
N ALA A 17 3.95 -4.48 12.47
CA ALA A 17 4.22 -5.07 13.78
C ALA A 17 3.08 -5.96 14.28
N LEU A 18 1.92 -5.95 13.61
CA LEU A 18 0.71 -6.67 14.03
C LEU A 18 0.70 -8.10 13.49
N ARG A 19 0.40 -9.06 14.37
CA ARG A 19 0.18 -10.47 14.03
C ARG A 19 -1.19 -10.91 14.52
N HIS A 20 -1.97 -11.54 13.65
CA HIS A 20 -3.26 -12.15 14.00
C HIS A 20 -3.08 -13.65 14.18
N THR A 21 -3.48 -14.13 15.35
CA THR A 21 -3.52 -15.55 15.68
C THR A 21 -4.99 -15.98 15.66
N ILE A 22 -5.30 -16.93 14.79
CA ILE A 22 -6.65 -17.48 14.69
C ILE A 22 -6.77 -18.66 15.66
N HIS A 23 -7.88 -18.70 16.39
CA HIS A 23 -8.13 -19.70 17.40
C HIS A 23 -9.45 -20.43 17.17
N TRP A 24 -9.44 -21.76 17.37
CA TRP A 24 -10.63 -22.60 17.16
C TRP A 24 -11.58 -22.61 18.37
N PHE A 25 -11.05 -22.43 19.58
CA PHE A 25 -11.81 -22.59 20.83
C PHE A 25 -11.75 -21.38 21.77
N ARG A 26 -11.14 -20.28 21.32
CA ARG A 26 -11.06 -19.01 22.03
C ARG A 26 -11.16 -17.87 21.02
N PRO A 27 -11.46 -16.64 21.45
CA PRO A 27 -11.43 -15.50 20.56
C PRO A 27 -10.09 -15.36 19.84
N ASP A 28 -10.16 -14.88 18.61
CA ASP A 28 -8.98 -14.53 17.83
C ASP A 28 -8.21 -13.37 18.50
N GLU A 29 -6.89 -13.34 18.32
CA GLU A 29 -6.05 -12.32 18.94
C GLU A 29 -5.22 -11.59 17.89
N VAL A 30 -5.14 -10.26 17.99
CA VAL A 30 -4.15 -9.45 17.29
C VAL A 30 -3.12 -8.99 18.31
N ARG A 31 -1.83 -9.15 18.01
CA ARG A 31 -0.73 -8.74 18.89
C ARG A 31 0.25 -7.85 18.15
N CYS A 32 0.68 -6.77 18.79
CA CYS A 32 1.83 -5.98 18.34
C CYS A 32 3.13 -6.57 18.87
N ASN A 33 4.09 -6.86 18.00
CA ASN A 33 5.41 -7.34 18.41
C ASN A 33 6.33 -6.23 18.97
N ALA A 34 6.01 -4.96 18.74
CA ALA A 34 6.82 -3.83 19.18
C ALA A 34 6.46 -3.36 20.60
N CYS A 35 5.19 -3.05 20.86
CA CYS A 35 4.73 -2.59 22.18
C CYS A 35 4.03 -3.69 23.00
N ALA A 36 3.98 -4.92 22.50
CA ALA A 36 3.34 -6.07 23.13
C ALA A 36 1.83 -5.93 23.43
N THR A 37 1.15 -4.87 22.95
CA THR A 37 -0.30 -4.72 23.09
C THR A 37 -1.03 -5.87 22.39
N ILE A 38 -2.05 -6.41 23.06
CA ILE A 38 -2.89 -7.51 22.57
C ILE A 38 -4.34 -7.04 22.51
N TRP A 39 -4.96 -7.27 21.37
CA TRP A 39 -6.38 -7.07 21.14
C TRP A 39 -7.07 -8.42 20.97
N GLU A 40 -8.17 -8.59 21.70
CA GLU A 40 -9.13 -9.66 21.44
C GLU A 40 -10.06 -9.22 20.30
N VAL A 41 -10.25 -10.10 19.31
CA VAL A 41 -11.15 -9.90 18.18
C VAL A 41 -12.51 -10.47 18.52
N GLN A 42 -13.52 -9.61 18.47
CA GLN A 42 -14.91 -9.96 18.68
C GLN A 42 -15.71 -9.73 17.41
N ARG A 43 -16.31 -10.79 16.87
CA ARG A 43 -17.21 -10.70 15.72
C ARG A 43 -18.62 -10.39 16.22
N VAL A 44 -19.19 -9.28 15.77
CA VAL A 44 -20.58 -8.90 16.05
C VAL A 44 -21.42 -9.23 14.82
N ILE A 45 -22.48 -10.03 14.99
CA ILE A 45 -23.36 -10.39 13.86
C ILE A 45 -24.15 -9.15 13.44
N GLY A 46 -24.06 -8.80 12.15
CA GLY A 46 -24.75 -7.63 11.59
C GLY A 46 -24.00 -6.31 11.76
N ASP A 47 -22.77 -6.32 12.28
CA ASP A 47 -21.92 -5.14 12.48
C ASP A 47 -20.45 -5.45 12.14
N ASP A 48 -19.57 -4.44 12.21
CA ASP A 48 -18.13 -4.58 12.03
C ASP A 48 -17.47 -5.38 13.17
N TYR A 49 -16.24 -5.86 12.93
CA TYR A 49 -15.42 -6.44 13.98
C TYR A 49 -15.13 -5.42 15.06
N ARG A 50 -15.15 -5.87 16.32
CA ARG A 50 -14.70 -5.08 17.46
C ARG A 50 -13.40 -5.64 17.99
N LEU A 51 -12.52 -4.73 18.39
CA LEU A 51 -11.21 -5.04 18.97
C LEU A 51 -11.18 -4.47 20.38
N LYS A 52 -10.90 -5.33 21.36
CA LYS A 52 -10.76 -4.96 22.77
C LYS A 52 -9.32 -5.15 23.22
N VAL A 53 -8.70 -4.13 23.81
CA VAL A 53 -7.36 -4.25 24.38
C VAL A 53 -7.41 -5.09 25.66
N VAL A 54 -6.75 -6.23 25.67
CA VAL A 54 -6.70 -7.17 26.81
C VAL A 54 -5.34 -7.20 27.50
N ALA A 55 -4.29 -6.71 26.83
CA ALA A 55 -2.98 -6.49 27.42
C ALA A 55 -2.28 -5.31 26.73
N GLY A 56 -1.44 -4.57 27.47
CA GLY A 56 -0.72 -3.41 26.97
C GLY A 56 -0.63 -2.31 28.03
N GLU A 57 -0.34 -1.08 27.58
CA GLU A 57 -0.30 0.11 28.44
C GLU A 57 -1.66 0.37 29.12
N SER A 58 -1.63 0.84 30.37
CA SER A 58 -2.82 1.05 31.20
C SER A 58 -3.82 2.05 30.61
N THR A 59 -3.36 3.00 29.81
CA THR A 59 -4.20 3.98 29.10
C THR A 59 -5.14 3.32 28.09
N TRP A 60 -4.71 2.23 27.47
CA TRP A 60 -5.45 1.51 26.43
C TRP A 60 -6.20 0.30 26.96
N LEU A 61 -5.76 -0.26 28.09
CA LEU A 61 -6.30 -1.51 28.64
C LEU A 61 -7.83 -1.44 28.84
N GLY A 62 -8.53 -2.45 28.35
CA GLY A 62 -9.99 -2.57 28.45
C GLY A 62 -10.77 -1.73 27.42
N GLN A 63 -10.12 -0.82 26.68
CA GLN A 63 -10.80 -0.07 25.62
C GLN A 63 -11.24 -1.03 24.51
N GLN A 64 -12.48 -0.84 24.07
CA GLN A 64 -13.09 -1.60 23.00
C GLN A 64 -13.67 -0.64 21.97
N ARG A 65 -13.34 -0.86 20.69
CA ARG A 65 -13.81 -0.02 19.59
C ARG A 65 -14.07 -0.86 18.33
N PRO A 66 -14.94 -0.39 17.42
CA PRO A 66 -15.04 -0.92 16.07
C PRO A 66 -13.69 -0.89 15.34
N LEU A 67 -13.50 -1.80 14.40
CA LEU A 67 -12.28 -1.88 13.59
C LEU A 67 -12.05 -0.60 12.78
N ALA A 68 -13.10 0.01 12.25
CA ALA A 68 -13.04 1.31 11.60
C ALA A 68 -12.41 2.42 12.48
N GLU A 69 -12.81 2.52 13.76
CA GLU A 69 -12.23 3.52 14.67
C GLU A 69 -10.74 3.24 14.96
N TRP A 70 -10.36 1.98 15.11
CA TRP A 70 -8.94 1.62 15.24
C TRP A 70 -8.14 1.96 13.99
N TYR A 71 -8.74 1.81 12.82
CA TYR A 71 -8.13 2.19 11.55
C TYR A 71 -7.95 3.71 11.43
N ASP A 72 -8.91 4.50 11.91
CA ASP A 72 -8.77 5.96 11.95
C ASP A 72 -7.70 6.43 12.93
N LEU A 73 -7.60 5.81 14.11
CA LEU A 73 -6.51 6.06 15.06
C LEU A 73 -5.14 5.73 14.46
N MET A 74 -5.04 4.59 13.76
CA MET A 74 -3.83 4.21 13.04
C MET A 74 -3.47 5.27 11.99
N LYS A 75 -4.42 5.69 11.15
CA LYS A 75 -4.17 6.72 10.12
C LYS A 75 -3.73 8.05 10.69
N ALA A 76 -4.32 8.48 11.81
CA ALA A 76 -3.99 9.75 12.45
C ALA A 76 -2.51 9.83 12.89
N GLY A 77 -1.88 8.69 13.18
CA GLY A 77 -0.47 8.62 13.54
C GLY A 77 0.51 8.51 12.39
N ILE A 78 0.05 8.43 11.14
CA ILE A 78 0.92 8.22 9.98
C ILE A 78 1.80 9.44 9.74
N ARG A 79 3.10 9.19 9.66
CA ARG A 79 4.10 10.18 9.29
C ARG A 79 4.93 9.67 8.12
N LEU A 80 5.11 10.52 7.12
CA LEU A 80 6.07 10.28 6.04
C LEU A 80 7.46 10.56 6.59
N VAL A 81 8.20 9.48 6.89
CA VAL A 81 9.59 9.53 7.36
C VAL A 81 10.47 9.00 6.24
N ALA A 82 11.50 9.75 5.87
CA ALA A 82 12.46 9.34 4.86
C ALA A 82 13.18 8.06 5.32
N ARG A 83 13.30 7.10 4.40
CA ARG A 83 14.00 5.83 4.60
C ARG A 83 15.23 5.78 3.72
N GLU A 84 16.25 5.09 4.20
CA GLU A 84 17.42 4.79 3.38
C GLU A 84 17.07 3.76 2.31
N ALA A 85 17.47 4.03 1.08
CA ALA A 85 17.30 3.13 -0.06
C ALA A 85 18.54 3.20 -0.96
N PRO A 86 19.68 2.63 -0.52
CA PRO A 86 20.97 2.81 -1.19
C PRO A 86 21.00 2.22 -2.61
N SER A 87 20.10 1.28 -2.92
CA SER A 87 19.97 0.67 -4.25
C SER A 87 19.20 1.53 -5.26
N LEU A 88 18.61 2.65 -4.86
CA LEU A 88 17.81 3.51 -5.74
C LEU A 88 18.60 4.75 -6.17
N HIS A 89 18.51 5.07 -7.46
CA HIS A 89 19.02 6.33 -8.00
C HIS A 89 17.99 7.45 -7.75
N LEU A 90 18.17 8.17 -6.64
CA LEU A 90 17.32 9.28 -6.22
C LEU A 90 17.84 10.62 -6.74
N GLN A 91 16.92 11.53 -7.09
CA GLN A 91 17.25 12.92 -7.40
C GLN A 91 17.58 13.72 -6.13
N ALA A 92 18.21 14.89 -6.30
CA ALA A 92 18.49 15.76 -5.15
C ALA A 92 17.16 16.20 -4.48
N GLY A 93 17.03 15.94 -3.19
CA GLY A 93 15.80 16.21 -2.42
C GLY A 93 14.68 15.18 -2.61
N GLU A 94 14.92 14.09 -3.36
CA GLU A 94 14.00 12.97 -3.45
C GLU A 94 14.17 12.05 -2.23
N GLU A 95 13.08 11.76 -1.54
CA GLU A 95 13.04 10.94 -0.32
C GLU A 95 12.16 9.71 -0.53
N VAL A 96 12.61 8.54 -0.08
CA VAL A 96 11.82 7.30 -0.11
C VAL A 96 11.02 7.17 1.18
N TYR A 97 9.72 6.90 1.09
CA TYR A 97 8.84 6.77 2.27
C TYR A 97 8.42 5.34 2.58
N VAL A 98 8.25 4.51 1.55
CA VAL A 98 7.93 3.08 1.71
C VAL A 98 8.53 2.28 0.55
N GLN A 99 8.99 1.08 0.88
CA GLN A 99 9.56 0.13 -0.07
C GLN A 99 8.98 -1.25 0.23
N SER A 100 8.59 -1.97 -0.82
CA SER A 100 8.09 -3.33 -0.69
C SER A 100 9.23 -4.31 -0.44
N ARG A 101 8.94 -5.43 0.20
CA ARG A 101 9.84 -6.59 0.19
C ARG A 101 9.89 -7.22 -1.19
N GLN A 102 8.72 -7.48 -1.75
CA GLN A 102 8.54 -8.06 -3.07
C GLN A 102 7.11 -7.77 -3.54
N ALA A 103 6.99 -7.50 -4.84
CA ALA A 103 5.73 -7.38 -5.53
C ALA A 103 5.84 -8.04 -6.91
N LEU A 104 4.70 -8.37 -7.49
CA LEU A 104 4.56 -8.80 -8.88
C LEU A 104 3.93 -7.65 -9.67
N LEU A 105 4.59 -7.24 -10.75
CA LEU A 105 4.07 -6.27 -11.71
C LEU A 105 3.24 -7.00 -12.77
N LEU A 106 2.00 -6.57 -12.93
CA LEU A 106 1.14 -6.94 -14.03
C LEU A 106 0.88 -5.71 -14.90
N VAL A 107 0.91 -5.92 -16.22
CA VAL A 107 0.64 -4.89 -17.23
C VAL A 107 -0.33 -5.42 -18.27
N GLU A 108 -0.94 -4.51 -19.02
CA GLU A 108 -1.79 -4.86 -20.17
C GLU A 108 -1.03 -5.75 -21.17
N GLU A 109 -1.71 -6.73 -21.79
CA GLU A 109 -1.07 -7.73 -22.66
C GLU A 109 -0.36 -7.12 -23.88
N ASP A 110 -0.85 -5.99 -24.37
CA ASP A 110 -0.32 -5.18 -25.47
C ASP A 110 0.76 -4.17 -25.03
N SER A 111 1.19 -4.22 -23.77
CA SER A 111 2.18 -3.28 -23.23
C SER A 111 3.51 -3.33 -23.99
N LEU A 112 4.07 -2.15 -24.23
CA LEU A 112 5.40 -1.96 -24.80
C LEU A 112 6.53 -2.62 -23.99
N LEU A 113 6.28 -2.92 -22.71
CA LEU A 113 7.24 -3.64 -21.86
C LEU A 113 7.53 -5.06 -22.39
N PHE A 114 6.63 -5.68 -23.15
CA PHE A 114 6.87 -7.02 -23.71
C PHE A 114 7.70 -7.01 -25.00
N SER A 115 7.79 -5.88 -25.70
CA SER A 115 8.43 -5.81 -27.01
C SER A 115 9.78 -5.12 -26.97
N ARG A 116 9.82 -3.79 -26.74
CA ARG A 116 11.02 -2.94 -26.92
C ARG A 116 11.01 -1.67 -26.06
N TRP A 117 10.69 -1.77 -24.77
CA TRP A 117 10.84 -0.62 -23.87
C TRP A 117 12.29 -0.45 -23.41
N VAL A 118 12.85 0.74 -23.64
CA VAL A 118 14.24 1.09 -23.28
C VAL A 118 14.33 2.31 -22.37
N GLU A 119 13.22 2.98 -22.11
CA GLU A 119 13.19 4.18 -21.28
C GLU A 119 13.06 3.83 -19.80
N SER A 120 13.54 4.73 -18.94
CA SER A 120 13.40 4.59 -17.48
C SER A 120 12.02 5.00 -16.98
N GLU A 121 11.29 5.85 -17.69
CA GLU A 121 9.90 6.18 -17.37
C GLU A 121 8.97 5.07 -17.87
N ALA A 122 7.90 4.75 -17.16
CA ALA A 122 6.95 3.73 -17.61
C ALA A 122 6.15 4.20 -18.85
N PRO A 123 5.71 3.28 -19.73
CA PRO A 123 4.80 3.63 -20.83
C PRO A 123 3.53 4.36 -20.34
N ARG A 124 3.10 5.39 -21.07
CA ARG A 124 1.92 6.20 -20.75
C ARG A 124 0.79 6.10 -21.77
N GLN A 125 1.09 5.57 -22.94
CA GLN A 125 0.15 5.44 -24.03
C GLN A 125 -0.12 3.96 -24.24
N ARG A 126 -1.41 3.61 -24.24
CA ARG A 126 -1.86 2.28 -24.58
C ARG A 126 -1.66 2.05 -26.09
N GLN A 127 -1.24 0.85 -26.45
CA GLN A 127 -1.22 0.40 -27.84
C GLN A 127 -2.43 -0.50 -28.06
N GLY A 128 -3.09 -0.42 -29.22
CA GLY A 128 -4.25 -1.27 -29.52
C GLY A 128 -5.61 -0.71 -29.09
N ASP A 129 -6.66 -1.51 -29.28
CA ASP A 129 -8.05 -1.09 -29.07
C ASP A 129 -8.42 -0.98 -27.58
N LEU A 130 -9.37 -0.09 -27.28
CA LEU A 130 -9.94 0.18 -25.95
C LEU A 130 -10.77 -0.99 -25.36
N GLY A 131 -10.69 -2.18 -25.95
CA GLY A 131 -11.40 -3.38 -25.49
C GLY A 131 -10.95 -3.87 -24.10
N LEU A 132 -11.54 -4.98 -23.67
CA LEU A 132 -11.14 -5.68 -22.44
C LEU A 132 -9.66 -6.10 -22.55
N SER A 133 -8.78 -5.39 -21.85
CA SER A 133 -7.37 -5.77 -21.77
C SER A 133 -7.17 -6.75 -20.62
N PHE A 134 -6.56 -7.90 -20.92
CA PHE A 134 -6.15 -8.84 -19.91
C PHE A 134 -4.81 -8.39 -19.32
N MET A 135 -4.71 -8.45 -17.99
CA MET A 135 -3.46 -8.15 -17.29
C MET A 135 -2.55 -9.39 -17.31
N LYS A 136 -1.31 -9.21 -17.76
CA LYS A 136 -0.31 -10.26 -17.85
C LYS A 136 0.83 -10.01 -16.87
N LYS A 137 1.32 -11.09 -16.26
CA LYS A 137 2.50 -11.04 -15.38
C LYS A 137 3.71 -10.57 -16.18
N CYS A 138 4.33 -9.48 -15.71
CA CYS A 138 5.44 -8.83 -16.39
C CYS A 138 6.78 -9.20 -15.74
N ASP A 139 6.93 -8.88 -14.45
CA ASP A 139 8.17 -9.06 -13.70
C ASP A 139 7.90 -9.11 -12.20
N THR A 140 8.83 -9.67 -11.42
CA THR A 140 8.80 -9.65 -9.95
C THR A 140 9.93 -8.76 -9.44
N GLY A 141 9.66 -7.93 -8.45
CA GLY A 141 10.60 -6.90 -8.04
C GLY A 141 10.19 -6.16 -6.79
N ILE A 142 10.76 -4.97 -6.62
CA ILE A 142 10.52 -4.07 -5.50
C ILE A 142 9.85 -2.81 -6.02
N LEU A 143 8.70 -2.46 -5.44
CA LEU A 143 8.09 -1.16 -5.59
C LEU A 143 8.55 -0.23 -4.46
N SER A 144 8.86 1.01 -4.79
CA SER A 144 9.23 2.06 -3.84
C SER A 144 8.40 3.31 -4.12
N LEU A 145 7.93 3.99 -3.08
CA LEU A 145 7.27 5.28 -3.19
C LEU A 145 8.20 6.38 -2.66
N THR A 146 8.42 7.39 -3.49
CA THR A 146 9.12 8.62 -3.10
C THR A 146 8.15 9.79 -2.99
N ASN A 147 8.66 10.96 -2.61
CA ASN A 147 7.93 12.23 -2.69
C ASN A 147 7.62 12.70 -4.13
N GLU A 148 8.23 12.11 -5.16
CA GLU A 148 8.10 12.56 -6.56
C GLU A 148 7.51 11.48 -7.50
N ARG A 149 7.72 10.19 -7.20
CA ARG A 149 7.40 9.08 -8.10
C ARG A 149 7.24 7.75 -7.37
N LEU A 150 6.59 6.80 -8.03
CA LEU A 150 6.77 5.38 -7.74
C LEU A 150 7.94 4.85 -8.59
N ILE A 151 8.76 3.99 -8.01
CA ILE A 151 9.89 3.34 -8.67
C ILE A 151 9.70 1.83 -8.55
N TRP A 152 9.56 1.16 -9.68
CA TRP A 152 9.62 -0.29 -9.78
C TRP A 152 11.05 -0.71 -10.11
N THR A 153 11.60 -1.67 -9.38
CA THR A 153 12.90 -2.29 -9.67
C THR A 153 12.71 -3.79 -9.76
N GLY A 154 12.61 -4.31 -10.97
CA GLY A 154 12.49 -5.74 -11.26
C GLY A 154 13.80 -6.34 -11.78
N ALA A 155 13.74 -7.61 -12.17
CA ALA A 155 14.89 -8.30 -12.76
C ALA A 155 15.27 -7.73 -14.13
N ARG A 156 14.30 -7.19 -14.88
CA ARG A 156 14.50 -6.74 -16.26
C ARG A 156 14.62 -5.23 -16.38
N TRP A 157 13.90 -4.48 -15.55
CA TRP A 157 13.79 -3.04 -15.68
C TRP A 157 13.69 -2.32 -14.33
N THR A 158 14.18 -1.08 -14.34
CA THR A 158 13.81 -0.06 -13.36
C THR A 158 12.86 0.92 -14.04
N LEU A 159 11.60 0.97 -13.61
CA LEU A 159 10.57 1.84 -14.16
C LEU A 159 10.20 2.94 -13.17
N SER A 160 10.05 4.16 -13.68
CA SER A 160 9.68 5.35 -12.93
C SER A 160 8.28 5.80 -13.34
N PHE A 161 7.39 6.00 -12.36
CA PHE A 161 6.04 6.53 -12.54
C PHE A 161 5.93 7.86 -11.81
N ARG A 162 6.07 8.97 -12.54
CA ARG A 162 6.01 10.32 -11.93
C ARG A 162 4.62 10.57 -11.34
N LEU A 163 4.52 11.02 -10.10
CA LEU A 163 3.22 11.24 -9.46
C LEU A 163 2.37 12.29 -10.21
N THR A 164 3.02 13.28 -10.82
CA THR A 164 2.37 14.30 -11.68
C THR A 164 1.79 13.76 -13.00
N LYS A 165 1.95 12.45 -13.27
CA LYS A 165 1.38 11.74 -14.43
C LYS A 165 0.49 10.56 -14.03
N VAL A 166 0.37 10.28 -12.73
CA VAL A 166 -0.56 9.29 -12.19
C VAL A 166 -1.94 9.93 -12.15
N THR A 167 -2.94 9.29 -12.75
CA THR A 167 -4.32 9.77 -12.74
C THR A 167 -5.10 9.22 -11.56
N SER A 168 -4.92 7.93 -11.27
CA SER A 168 -5.58 7.29 -10.13
C SER A 168 -4.78 6.13 -9.56
N VAL A 169 -5.00 5.87 -8.28
CA VAL A 169 -4.53 4.68 -7.56
C VAL A 169 -5.72 4.05 -6.86
N HIS A 170 -5.89 2.74 -7.00
CA HIS A 170 -7.05 2.05 -6.43
C HIS A 170 -6.68 0.66 -5.95
N THR A 171 -7.51 0.10 -5.07
CA THR A 171 -7.43 -1.32 -4.70
C THR A 171 -8.36 -2.14 -5.56
N GLU A 172 -7.93 -3.33 -5.99
CA GLU A 172 -8.78 -4.28 -6.70
C GLU A 172 -8.72 -5.65 -6.04
N ILE A 173 -9.89 -6.20 -5.69
CA ILE A 173 -10.09 -7.55 -5.14
C ILE A 173 -9.12 -7.83 -3.97
N THR A 174 -8.93 -6.90 -3.04
CA THR A 174 -8.05 -7.02 -1.84
C THR A 174 -6.58 -7.45 -2.05
N TRP A 175 -6.12 -7.70 -3.28
CA TRP A 175 -4.80 -8.29 -3.58
C TRP A 175 -3.97 -7.48 -4.58
N TYR A 176 -4.57 -6.50 -5.26
CA TYR A 176 -3.87 -5.63 -6.20
C TYR A 176 -3.98 -4.16 -5.82
N LEU A 177 -2.86 -3.44 -6.01
CA LEU A 177 -2.82 -2.00 -6.15
C LEU A 177 -2.82 -1.65 -7.63
N GLY A 178 -3.93 -1.11 -8.13
CA GLY A 178 -4.05 -0.57 -9.48
C GLY A 178 -3.51 0.85 -9.56
N LEU A 179 -2.79 1.15 -10.63
CA LEU A 179 -2.19 2.45 -10.92
C LEU A 179 -2.50 2.82 -12.37
N LEU A 180 -3.30 3.86 -12.57
CA LEU A 180 -3.53 4.43 -13.90
C LEU A 180 -2.47 5.51 -14.17
N TYR A 181 -1.57 5.24 -15.10
CA TYR A 181 -0.45 6.11 -15.46
C TYR A 181 -0.58 6.58 -16.92
N GLY A 182 -0.98 7.84 -17.11
CA GLY A 182 -1.48 8.28 -18.41
C GLY A 182 -2.74 7.50 -18.80
N LEU A 183 -2.65 6.73 -19.88
CA LEU A 183 -3.72 5.85 -20.39
C LEU A 183 -3.45 4.36 -20.14
N CYS A 184 -2.35 4.02 -19.45
CA CYS A 184 -1.94 2.64 -19.19
C CYS A 184 -2.31 2.22 -17.78
N LEU A 185 -2.86 1.01 -17.64
CA LEU A 185 -3.13 0.40 -16.34
C LEU A 185 -1.97 -0.52 -15.91
N TYR A 186 -1.49 -0.29 -14.70
CA TYR A 186 -0.51 -1.14 -14.03
C TYR A 186 -1.14 -1.73 -12.78
N LYS A 187 -0.82 -2.98 -12.45
CA LYS A 187 -1.22 -3.60 -11.17
C LYS A 187 0.00 -4.14 -10.46
N PHE A 188 0.05 -3.91 -9.15
CA PHE A 188 1.06 -4.46 -8.26
C PHE A 188 0.39 -5.41 -7.29
N GLN A 189 0.83 -6.66 -7.28
CA GLN A 189 0.40 -7.65 -6.30
C GLN A 189 1.48 -7.79 -5.23
N PHE A 190 1.10 -7.69 -3.96
CA PHE A 190 2.02 -7.86 -2.83
C PHE A 190 1.73 -9.18 -2.11
N ASP A 191 2.77 -9.95 -1.80
CA ASP A 191 2.59 -11.26 -1.16
C ASP A 191 2.40 -11.17 0.35
N GLN A 192 3.11 -10.24 1.00
CA GLN A 192 3.18 -10.15 2.47
C GLN A 192 2.82 -8.78 3.03
N GLU A 193 2.44 -7.83 2.19
CA GLU A 193 2.19 -6.44 2.59
C GLU A 193 0.72 -6.08 2.43
N SER A 194 0.24 -5.23 3.32
CA SER A 194 -1.10 -4.67 3.20
C SER A 194 -1.14 -3.67 2.04
N ILE A 195 -2.08 -3.85 1.12
CA ILE A 195 -2.32 -2.85 0.06
C ILE A 195 -2.86 -1.55 0.64
N LEU A 196 -3.57 -1.61 1.77
CA LEU A 196 -4.04 -0.41 2.45
C LEU A 196 -2.89 0.42 3.01
N LYS A 197 -1.75 -0.20 3.37
CA LYS A 197 -0.50 0.53 3.65
C LYS A 197 -0.10 1.35 2.44
N TRP A 198 0.04 0.70 1.30
CA TRP A 198 0.42 1.36 0.05
C TRP A 198 -0.53 2.48 -0.35
N LEU A 199 -1.85 2.24 -0.33
CA LEU A 199 -2.82 3.28 -0.66
C LEU A 199 -2.76 4.46 0.32
N THR A 200 -2.55 4.20 1.62
CA THR A 200 -2.46 5.28 2.61
C THR A 200 -1.20 6.12 2.43
N TYR A 201 -0.05 5.49 2.22
CA TYR A 201 1.21 6.18 1.93
C TYR A 201 1.11 7.01 0.65
N ILE A 202 0.58 6.41 -0.44
CA ILE A 202 0.35 7.12 -1.69
C ILE A 202 -0.61 8.30 -1.47
N GLY A 203 -1.66 8.14 -0.66
CA GLY A 203 -2.57 9.23 -0.35
C GLY A 203 -1.94 10.38 0.40
N CYS A 204 -1.03 10.11 1.33
CA CYS A 204 -0.25 11.16 1.99
C CYS A 204 0.64 11.93 1.00
N VAL A 205 1.28 11.24 0.06
CA VAL A 205 2.13 11.89 -0.96
C VAL A 205 1.30 12.59 -2.04
N ALA A 206 0.14 12.04 -2.41
CA ALA A 206 -0.78 12.62 -3.38
C ALA A 206 -1.28 14.00 -2.93
N LYS A 207 -1.61 14.16 -1.64
CA LYS A 207 -1.96 15.48 -1.07
C LYS A 207 -0.84 16.51 -1.25
N ARG A 208 0.40 16.13 -0.94
CA ARG A 208 1.59 17.00 -1.16
C ARG A 208 1.81 17.30 -2.65
N THR A 209 1.56 16.33 -3.52
CA THR A 209 1.66 16.49 -4.98
C THR A 209 0.63 17.50 -5.48
N GLU A 210 -0.62 17.41 -5.00
CA GLU A 210 -1.70 18.34 -5.33
C GLU A 210 -1.38 19.76 -4.86
N GLU A 211 -0.93 19.92 -3.62
CA GLU A 211 -0.50 21.22 -3.06
C GLU A 211 0.64 21.86 -3.86
N ARG A 212 1.63 21.07 -4.30
CA ARG A 212 2.83 21.57 -4.97
C ARG A 212 2.65 21.78 -6.47
N TYR A 213 1.91 20.90 -7.14
CA TYR A 213 1.85 20.84 -8.60
C TYR A 213 0.44 21.07 -9.16
N GLN A 214 -0.58 21.28 -8.31
CA GLN A 214 -1.99 21.38 -8.70
C GLN A 214 -2.48 20.15 -9.49
N HIS A 215 -1.86 18.99 -9.23
CA HIS A 215 -2.19 17.73 -9.88
C HIS A 215 -2.87 16.80 -8.87
N HIS A 216 -4.16 16.57 -9.07
CA HIS A 216 -4.95 15.69 -8.23
C HIS A 216 -4.79 14.22 -8.68
N ILE A 217 -4.54 13.33 -7.72
CA ILE A 217 -4.51 11.88 -7.93
C ILE A 217 -5.74 11.29 -7.23
N SER A 218 -6.63 10.66 -8.00
CA SER A 218 -7.82 10.01 -7.44
C SER A 218 -7.44 8.73 -6.68
N LEU A 219 -7.98 8.55 -5.48
CA LEU A 219 -7.74 7.38 -4.62
C LEU A 219 -9.05 6.68 -4.32
N SER A 220 -9.11 5.36 -4.52
CA SER A 220 -10.28 4.57 -4.12
C SER A 220 -9.91 3.24 -3.46
N ASN A 221 -10.66 2.90 -2.42
CA ASN A 221 -10.78 1.54 -1.91
C ASN A 221 -12.08 0.98 -2.49
N TYR A 222 -11.99 -0.03 -3.35
CA TYR A 222 -13.16 -0.82 -3.80
C TYR A 222 -13.50 -1.91 -2.79
#